data_AF-A0A7D9DBQ7-F1
#
_entry.id   AF-A0A7D9DBQ7-F1
#
_cell.length_a   1.000
_cell.length_b   1.000
_cell.length_c   1.000
_cell.angle_alpha   90.00
_cell.angle_beta   90.00
_cell.angle_gamma   90.00
#
_symmetry.space_group_name_H-M   'P 1'
#
loop_
_entity.id
_entity.type
_entity.pdbx_description
1 polymer ?
#
loop_
_entity_poly.entity_id
_entity_poly.type
_entity_poly.pdbx_seq_one_letter_code
_entity_poly.pdbx_strand_id
1 'polypeptide(L)'
;MEDKSDCLKKRSSMVWSKQKDLALLKEVAAEGVLIHKQRSRERGMQWQKVADNMSLMGQDITTRAVRDHYKMISKKYRARMAREERATGEGGAELTEDEMLLEELIDVEDETDRQMENETEAKNQRIENKRGQALEMRERAMERIGQTRKRMGGASESGGTVQKRRRSGEMMEWLQERIELEKEEKEVKQTEKREHMEAQRMQHLEILQVMQQTQQQFGMQMKLSEQYLQQQMQQQQQQQQQQQQEFGFMQQRMIALIQQQQQQTQLLANIFQKKF
;
A
#
# COMPACT_ATOMS: atom_id res chain seq x y z
N MET A 1 51.52 38.87 1.07
CA MET A 1 50.49 38.17 1.86
C MET A 1 49.23 39.01 1.72
N GLU A 2 48.17 38.64 1.03
CA GLU A 2 47.70 37.35 0.53
C GLU A 2 47.02 37.60 -0.84
N ASP A 3 47.21 36.64 -1.72
CA ASP A 3 46.74 36.62 -3.11
C ASP A 3 45.24 36.28 -3.11
N LYS A 4 44.39 37.23 -3.49
CA LYS A 4 42.93 37.03 -3.67
C LYS A 4 42.65 36.36 -5.01
N SER A 5 43.19 35.17 -5.18
CA SER A 5 43.01 34.35 -6.38
C SER A 5 42.45 32.99 -6.00
N ASP A 6 41.30 32.97 -5.33
CA ASP A 6 40.58 31.72 -5.04
C ASP A 6 39.22 31.66 -5.75
N CYS A 7 39.32 31.09 -6.94
CA CYS A 7 38.38 30.17 -7.59
C CYS A 7 36.87 30.49 -7.60
N LEU A 8 36.45 31.37 -8.52
CA LEU A 8 35.19 31.12 -9.23
C LEU A 8 35.40 29.98 -10.24
N LYS A 9 35.60 28.75 -9.74
CA LYS A 9 35.44 27.54 -10.56
C LYS A 9 33.97 27.51 -10.97
N LYS A 10 33.71 27.92 -12.22
CA LYS A 10 32.41 27.81 -12.86
C LYS A 10 32.06 26.32 -12.88
N ARG A 11 31.32 25.86 -11.87
CA ARG A 11 30.84 24.47 -11.79
C ARG A 11 30.09 24.19 -13.08
N SER A 12 30.58 23.21 -13.84
CA SER A 12 29.92 22.76 -15.07
C SER A 12 28.52 22.31 -14.67
N SER A 13 27.52 23.13 -15.00
CA SER A 13 26.11 22.80 -14.80
C SER A 13 25.83 21.50 -15.54
N MET A 14 25.58 20.42 -14.79
CA MET A 14 25.22 19.15 -15.39
C MET A 14 23.99 19.34 -16.27
N VAL A 15 24.08 18.84 -17.51
CA VAL A 15 22.94 18.76 -18.42
C VAL A 15 22.14 17.51 -18.08
N TRP A 16 20.86 17.69 -17.73
CA TRP A 16 19.92 16.60 -17.50
C TRP A 16 19.51 15.95 -18.82
N SER A 17 19.41 14.62 -18.81
CA SER A 17 19.00 13.80 -19.96
C SER A 17 18.11 12.68 -19.45
N LYS A 18 17.31 12.05 -20.33
CA LYS A 18 16.43 10.94 -19.94
C LYS A 18 17.14 9.83 -19.17
N GLN A 19 18.36 9.47 -19.58
CA GLN A 19 19.16 8.45 -18.90
C GLN A 19 19.56 8.88 -17.48
N LYS A 20 19.86 10.17 -17.29
CA LYS A 20 20.18 10.74 -15.98
C LYS A 20 18.93 10.89 -15.10
N ASP A 21 17.79 11.17 -15.72
CA ASP A 21 16.50 11.23 -15.05
C ASP A 21 16.13 9.85 -14.51
N LEU A 22 16.27 8.79 -15.33
CA LEU A 22 16.05 7.42 -14.91
C LEU A 22 17.02 6.99 -13.80
N ALA A 23 18.31 7.34 -13.92
CA ALA A 23 19.28 7.06 -12.85
C ALA A 23 18.90 7.76 -11.54
N LEU A 24 18.48 9.03 -11.61
CA LEU A 24 17.96 9.76 -10.46
C LEU A 24 16.76 9.06 -9.82
N LEU A 25 15.77 8.66 -10.62
CA LEU A 25 14.57 8.00 -10.10
C LEU A 25 14.91 6.68 -9.40
N LYS A 26 15.83 5.88 -9.96
CA LYS A 26 16.30 4.64 -9.35
C LYS A 26 17.01 4.88 -8.02
N GLU A 27 17.86 5.90 -7.93
CA GLU A 27 18.54 6.26 -6.67
C GLU A 27 17.55 6.80 -5.61
N VAL A 28 16.56 7.60 -6.02
CA VAL A 28 15.51 8.10 -5.11
C VAL A 28 14.68 6.97 -4.53
N ALA A 29 14.36 5.96 -5.37
CA ALA A 29 13.69 4.75 -4.93
C ALA A 29 14.56 3.92 -3.98
N ALA A 30 15.83 3.70 -4.32
CA ALA A 30 16.77 2.89 -3.54
C ALA A 30 17.01 3.45 -2.13
N GLU A 31 17.21 4.78 -2.01
CA GLU A 31 17.42 5.44 -0.72
C GLU A 31 16.09 5.67 0.05
N GLY A 32 14.95 5.37 -0.56
CA GLY A 32 13.63 5.50 0.07
C GLY A 32 13.31 6.94 0.50
N VAL A 33 13.74 7.94 -0.29
CA VAL A 33 13.70 9.35 0.15
C VAL A 33 12.29 9.82 0.50
N LEU A 34 11.29 9.31 -0.22
CA LEU A 34 9.91 9.80 -0.20
C LEU A 34 9.07 9.21 0.95
N ILE A 35 9.53 8.12 1.59
CA ILE A 35 8.86 7.51 2.76
C ILE A 35 8.92 8.39 4.01
N HIS A 36 9.80 9.41 3.98
CA HIS A 36 10.03 10.30 5.10
C HIS A 36 9.19 11.57 4.97
N LYS A 37 8.72 12.10 6.10
CA LYS A 37 7.94 13.34 6.16
C LYS A 37 8.64 14.48 5.42
N GLN A 38 7.87 15.27 4.68
CA GLN A 38 8.38 16.47 4.05
C GLN A 38 9.02 17.43 5.07
N ARG A 39 10.17 18.03 4.70
CA ARG A 39 11.00 18.90 5.58
C ARG A 39 11.60 18.21 6.82
N SER A 40 11.53 16.88 6.93
CA SER A 40 12.25 16.15 7.99
C SER A 40 13.76 16.17 7.75
N ARG A 41 14.53 15.96 8.83
CA ARG A 41 15.98 15.87 8.75
C ARG A 41 16.38 14.58 8.01
N GLU A 42 15.65 13.50 8.28
CA GLU A 42 15.80 12.18 7.66
C GLU A 42 15.68 12.28 6.14
N ARG A 43 14.62 12.90 5.62
CA ARG A 43 14.46 13.14 4.19
C ARG A 43 15.59 13.96 3.61
N GLY A 44 16.06 14.98 4.34
CA GLY A 44 17.22 15.79 3.96
C GLY A 44 18.50 14.97 3.81
N MET A 45 18.74 14.02 4.73
CA MET A 45 19.90 13.13 4.68
C MET A 45 19.82 12.14 3.52
N GLN A 46 18.66 11.57 3.22
CA GLN A 46 18.52 10.67 2.06
C GLN A 46 18.74 11.43 0.75
N TRP A 47 18.23 12.66 0.62
CA TRP A 47 18.54 13.50 -0.55
C TRP A 47 20.04 13.77 -0.69
N GLN A 48 20.77 13.93 0.43
CA GLN A 48 22.21 14.10 0.40
C GLN A 48 22.89 12.85 -0.16
N LYS A 49 22.52 11.66 0.33
CA LYS A 49 23.06 10.39 -0.20
C LYS A 49 22.78 10.20 -1.68
N VAL A 50 21.57 10.51 -2.16
CA VAL A 50 21.27 10.45 -3.60
C VAL A 50 22.22 11.36 -4.39
N ALA A 51 22.48 12.58 -3.90
CA ALA A 51 23.43 13.48 -4.55
C ALA A 51 24.87 12.96 -4.50
N ASP A 52 25.28 12.35 -3.40
CA ASP A 52 26.60 11.74 -3.24
C ASP A 52 26.76 10.55 -4.20
N ASN A 53 25.77 9.65 -4.29
CA ASN A 53 25.76 8.50 -5.22
C ASN A 53 25.80 8.96 -6.69
N MET A 54 25.02 9.99 -7.03
CA MET A 54 25.09 10.58 -8.38
C MET A 54 26.43 11.26 -8.64
N SER A 55 27.07 11.81 -7.60
CA SER A 55 28.39 12.42 -7.73
C SER A 55 29.51 11.42 -7.95
N LEU A 56 29.38 10.22 -7.36
CA LEU A 56 30.26 9.08 -7.64
C LEU A 56 30.18 8.61 -9.10
N MET A 57 29.06 8.84 -9.79
CA MET A 57 28.93 8.60 -11.24
C MET A 57 29.63 9.66 -12.12
N GLY A 58 30.51 10.48 -11.53
CA GLY A 58 31.36 11.45 -12.23
C GLY A 58 30.70 12.81 -12.49
N GLN A 59 29.67 13.16 -11.71
CA GLN A 59 28.83 14.34 -11.94
C GLN A 59 28.83 15.24 -10.71
N ASP A 60 29.38 16.45 -10.75
CA ASP A 60 29.29 17.37 -9.61
C ASP A 60 27.86 17.92 -9.46
N ILE A 61 27.02 17.23 -8.67
CA ILE A 61 25.62 17.60 -8.45
C ILE A 61 25.40 17.94 -6.98
N THR A 62 24.80 19.11 -6.75
CA THR A 62 24.36 19.47 -5.41
C THR A 62 23.04 18.80 -5.05
N THR A 63 22.83 18.51 -3.77
CA THR A 63 21.57 18.01 -3.19
C THR A 63 20.36 18.85 -3.58
N ARG A 64 20.55 20.17 -3.71
CA ARG A 64 19.50 21.09 -4.17
C ARG A 64 19.12 20.80 -5.62
N ALA A 65 20.09 20.66 -6.51
CA ALA A 65 19.85 20.42 -7.93
C ALA A 65 19.09 19.10 -8.14
N VAL A 66 19.47 18.03 -7.44
CA VAL A 66 18.78 16.74 -7.46
C VAL A 66 17.30 16.89 -7.06
N ARG A 67 17.04 17.53 -5.92
CA ARG A 67 15.69 17.70 -5.38
C ARG A 67 14.81 18.58 -6.27
N ASP A 68 15.36 19.69 -6.75
CA ASP A 68 14.63 20.63 -7.60
C ASP A 68 14.31 20.00 -8.95
N HIS A 69 15.23 19.18 -9.49
CA HIS A 69 14.99 18.43 -10.72
C HIS A 69 13.92 17.36 -10.56
N TYR A 70 13.97 16.56 -9.48
CA TYR A 70 12.91 15.60 -9.14
C TYR A 70 11.53 16.29 -9.08
N LYS A 71 11.43 17.41 -8.36
CA LYS A 71 10.17 18.18 -8.29
C LYS A 71 9.67 18.65 -9.65
N MET A 72 10.59 19.06 -10.53
CA MET A 72 10.24 19.50 -11.87
C MET A 72 9.68 18.35 -12.70
N ILE A 73 10.32 17.18 -12.70
CA ILE A 73 9.85 16.00 -13.47
C ILE A 73 8.52 15.48 -12.94
N SER A 74 8.35 15.37 -11.61
CA SER A 74 7.08 14.96 -11.00
C SER A 74 5.95 15.94 -11.33
N LYS A 75 6.22 17.25 -11.26
CA LYS A 75 5.22 18.27 -11.64
C LYS A 75 4.84 18.19 -13.12
N LYS A 76 5.83 17.97 -14.00
CA LYS A 76 5.60 17.83 -15.44
C LYS A 76 4.75 16.59 -15.75
N TYR A 77 5.03 15.47 -15.08
CA TYR A 77 4.26 14.23 -15.21
C TYR A 77 2.80 14.42 -14.77
N ARG A 78 2.58 14.93 -13.54
CA ARG A 78 1.21 15.21 -13.05
C ARG A 78 0.42 16.14 -13.97
N ALA A 79 1.08 17.17 -14.52
CA ALA A 79 0.44 18.08 -15.48
C ALA A 79 0.14 17.44 -16.84
N ARG A 80 0.95 16.45 -17.28
CA ARG A 80 0.68 15.65 -18.48
C ARG A 80 -0.52 14.74 -18.24
N MET A 81 -0.50 13.93 -17.18
CA MET A 81 -1.58 13.00 -16.84
C MET A 81 -2.93 13.73 -16.65
N ALA A 82 -2.94 14.85 -15.92
CA ALA A 82 -4.16 15.65 -15.73
C ALA A 82 -4.68 16.28 -17.03
N ARG A 83 -3.83 16.48 -18.04
CA ARG A 83 -4.25 16.96 -19.36
C ARG A 83 -4.84 15.81 -20.19
N GLU A 84 -4.21 14.64 -20.17
CA GLU A 84 -4.67 13.44 -20.88
C GLU A 84 -6.01 12.96 -20.34
N GLU A 85 -6.17 12.85 -19.02
CA GLU A 85 -7.43 12.50 -18.37
C GLU A 85 -8.58 13.45 -18.79
N ARG A 86 -8.30 14.76 -18.88
CA ARG A 86 -9.29 15.76 -19.31
C ARG A 86 -9.59 15.71 -20.82
N ALA A 87 -8.65 15.28 -21.64
CA ALA A 87 -8.75 15.37 -23.11
C ALA A 87 -9.33 14.09 -23.75
N THR A 88 -8.93 12.91 -23.28
CA THR A 88 -9.26 11.64 -23.94
C THR A 88 -10.10 10.70 -23.10
N GLY A 89 -10.20 10.88 -21.77
CA GLY A 89 -11.02 10.03 -20.88
C GLY A 89 -10.57 8.57 -20.76
N GLU A 90 -9.84 8.04 -21.74
CA GLU A 90 -9.03 6.82 -21.69
C GLU A 90 -7.57 7.22 -21.51
N GLY A 91 -6.92 6.69 -20.47
CA GLY A 91 -5.50 6.88 -20.18
C GLY A 91 -4.66 6.50 -21.40
N GLY A 92 -4.06 7.51 -22.02
CA GLY A 92 -3.36 7.37 -23.28
C GLY A 92 -1.95 6.79 -23.10
N ALA A 93 -1.61 5.86 -24.00
CA ALA A 93 -0.30 5.24 -24.28
C ALA A 93 0.34 4.41 -23.13
N GLU A 94 1.05 3.35 -23.52
CA GLU A 94 1.91 2.59 -22.61
C GLU A 94 2.92 3.54 -21.95
N LEU A 95 2.87 3.59 -20.61
CA LEU A 95 3.83 4.35 -19.82
C LEU A 95 5.22 3.78 -20.06
N THR A 96 6.18 4.67 -20.29
CA THR A 96 7.59 4.29 -20.36
C THR A 96 8.10 3.84 -18.98
N GLU A 97 9.16 3.02 -18.91
CA GLU A 97 9.70 2.49 -17.63
C GLU A 97 10.02 3.62 -16.63
N ASP A 98 10.56 4.74 -17.11
CA ASP A 98 10.84 5.93 -16.31
C ASP A 98 9.57 6.61 -15.80
N GLU A 99 8.49 6.60 -16.58
CA GLU A 99 7.20 7.15 -16.18
C GLU A 99 6.48 6.27 -15.16
N MET A 100 6.54 4.94 -15.32
CA MET A 100 6.01 3.99 -14.33
C MET A 100 6.72 4.15 -12.97
N LEU A 101 8.05 4.23 -12.99
CA LEU A 101 8.83 4.44 -11.75
C LEU A 101 8.52 5.81 -11.12
N LEU A 102 8.34 6.84 -11.95
CA LEU A 102 7.97 8.17 -11.46
C LEU A 102 6.58 8.19 -10.83
N GLU A 103 5.63 7.45 -11.40
CA GLU A 103 4.28 7.27 -10.85
C GLU A 103 4.31 6.55 -9.50
N GLU A 104 5.00 5.42 -9.39
CA GLU A 104 5.16 4.69 -8.12
C GLU A 104 5.78 5.58 -7.03
N LEU A 105 6.81 6.35 -7.37
CA LEU A 105 7.43 7.29 -6.44
C LEU A 105 6.47 8.41 -6.00
N ILE A 106 5.64 8.90 -6.92
CA ILE A 106 4.60 9.87 -6.63
C ILE A 106 3.57 9.29 -5.66
N ASP A 107 3.14 8.05 -5.86
CA ASP A 107 2.18 7.38 -4.99
C ASP A 107 2.74 7.18 -3.58
N VAL A 108 4.01 6.79 -3.47
CA VAL A 108 4.71 6.68 -2.17
C VAL A 108 4.80 8.04 -1.48
N GLU A 109 5.08 9.12 -2.21
CA GLU A 109 5.10 10.48 -1.66
C GLU A 109 3.72 10.90 -1.15
N ASP A 110 2.67 10.68 -1.93
CA ASP A 110 1.30 11.07 -1.59
C ASP A 110 0.76 10.26 -0.40
N GLU A 111 1.05 8.96 -0.34
CA GLU A 111 0.66 8.10 0.79
C GLU A 111 1.38 8.51 2.09
N THR A 112 2.68 8.82 1.99
CA THR A 112 3.44 9.31 3.14
C THR A 112 2.86 10.62 3.67
N ASP A 113 2.55 11.58 2.79
CA ASP A 113 1.98 12.85 3.20
C ASP A 113 0.59 12.67 3.84
N ARG A 114 -0.27 11.80 3.31
CA ARG A 114 -1.58 11.44 3.90
C ARG A 114 -1.45 10.82 5.29
N GLN A 115 -0.54 9.88 5.48
CA GLN A 115 -0.28 9.26 6.79
C GLN A 115 0.13 10.31 7.83
N MET A 116 1.01 11.23 7.44
CA MET A 116 1.49 12.29 8.32
C MET A 116 0.40 13.32 8.66
N GLU A 117 -0.50 13.63 7.73
CA GLU A 117 -1.67 14.49 7.95
C GLU A 117 -2.63 13.86 8.97
N ASN A 118 -3.04 12.61 8.74
CA ASN A 118 -3.90 11.84 9.64
C ASN A 118 -3.35 11.76 11.07
N GLU A 119 -2.03 11.51 11.21
CA GLU A 119 -1.39 11.52 12.53
C GLU A 119 -1.45 12.90 13.21
N THR A 120 -1.28 13.96 12.44
CA THR A 120 -1.27 15.33 12.95
C THR A 120 -2.67 15.74 13.39
N GLU A 121 -3.69 15.41 12.60
CA GLU A 121 -5.10 15.61 12.95
C GLU A 121 -5.49 14.83 14.20
N ALA A 122 -5.11 13.56 14.30
CA ALA A 122 -5.38 12.74 15.49
C ALA A 122 -4.70 13.32 16.75
N LYS A 123 -3.47 13.84 16.63
CA LYS A 123 -2.76 14.52 17.74
C LYS A 123 -3.48 15.80 18.12
N ASN A 124 -3.88 16.63 17.16
CA ASN A 124 -4.61 17.87 17.41
C ASN A 124 -5.97 17.62 18.08
N GLN A 125 -6.73 16.63 17.60
CA GLN A 125 -8.02 16.28 18.18
C GLN A 125 -7.87 15.77 19.62
N ARG A 126 -6.81 15.01 19.93
CA ARG A 126 -6.50 14.60 21.31
C ARG A 126 -6.18 15.80 22.21
N ILE A 127 -5.45 16.79 21.69
CA ILE A 127 -5.14 18.02 22.44
C ILE A 127 -6.41 18.82 22.69
N GLU A 128 -7.24 19.00 21.65
CA GLU A 128 -8.50 19.75 21.76
C GLU A 128 -9.47 19.07 22.73
N ASN A 129 -9.59 17.73 22.68
CA ASN A 129 -10.41 16.98 23.62
C ASN A 129 -9.94 17.15 25.08
N LYS A 130 -8.62 17.10 25.32
CA LYS A 130 -8.06 17.35 26.66
C LYS A 130 -8.30 18.79 27.12
N ARG A 131 -8.17 19.76 26.21
CA ARG A 131 -8.47 21.17 26.48
C ARG A 131 -9.94 21.38 26.83
N GLY A 132 -10.85 20.79 26.06
CA GLY A 132 -12.28 20.81 26.31
C GLY A 132 -12.64 20.20 27.67
N GLN A 133 -12.10 19.03 28.00
CA GLN A 133 -12.30 18.40 29.31
C GLN A 133 -11.80 19.27 30.47
N ALA A 134 -10.62 19.89 30.33
CA ALA A 134 -10.08 20.78 31.35
C ALA A 134 -10.93 22.05 31.54
N LEU A 135 -11.42 22.63 30.44
CA LEU A 135 -12.32 23.80 30.49
C LEU A 135 -13.67 23.44 31.12
N GLU A 136 -14.23 22.29 30.78
CA GLU A 136 -15.49 21.80 31.36
C GLU A 136 -15.34 21.53 32.87
N MET A 137 -14.23 20.91 33.30
CA MET A 137 -13.94 20.72 34.73
C MET A 137 -13.81 22.06 35.47
N ARG A 138 -13.14 23.05 34.86
CA ARG A 138 -13.01 24.40 35.41
C ARG A 138 -14.37 25.11 35.50
N GLU A 139 -15.21 25.00 34.48
CA GLU A 139 -16.56 25.57 34.46
C GLU A 139 -17.40 24.96 35.59
N ARG A 140 -17.43 23.63 35.69
CA ARG A 140 -18.15 22.91 36.75
C ARG A 140 -17.69 23.29 38.16
N ALA A 141 -16.40 23.56 38.35
CA ALA A 141 -15.86 23.98 39.64
C ALA A 141 -16.17 25.44 40.00
N MET A 142 -16.39 26.30 39.00
CA MET A 142 -16.68 27.73 39.16
C MET A 142 -18.18 28.04 39.18
N GLU A 143 -19.05 27.07 38.88
CA GLU A 143 -20.49 27.22 39.02
C GLU A 143 -20.89 27.45 40.48
N ARG A 144 -21.67 28.52 40.74
CA ARG A 144 -22.31 28.70 42.06
C ARG A 144 -23.38 27.62 42.24
N ILE A 145 -23.60 27.17 43.48
CA ILE A 145 -24.58 26.12 43.85
C ILE A 145 -25.96 26.29 43.18
N GLY A 146 -26.41 27.52 42.91
CA GLY A 146 -27.68 27.80 42.21
C GLY A 146 -27.69 27.57 40.70
N GLN A 147 -26.54 27.57 40.03
CA GLN A 147 -26.39 27.36 38.57
C GLN A 147 -26.28 25.87 38.22
N THR A 148 -25.58 25.08 39.02
CA THR A 148 -25.53 23.61 38.90
C THR A 148 -26.93 22.99 38.99
N ARG A 149 -27.83 23.59 39.79
CA ARG A 149 -29.25 23.21 39.87
C ARG A 149 -30.04 23.55 38.59
N LYS A 150 -29.66 24.59 37.83
CA LYS A 150 -30.29 25.01 36.56
C LYS A 150 -29.78 24.23 35.34
N ARG A 151 -28.60 23.61 35.43
CA ARG A 151 -28.13 22.59 34.44
C ARG A 151 -28.81 21.24 34.66
N MET A 152 -29.07 20.86 35.91
CA MET A 152 -29.81 19.63 36.24
C MET A 152 -31.33 19.77 36.06
N GLY A 153 -31.91 20.97 36.07
CA GLY A 153 -33.33 21.20 35.81
C GLY A 153 -33.51 22.30 34.78
N GLY A 154 -34.07 21.94 33.62
CA GLY A 154 -34.25 22.80 32.46
C GLY A 154 -34.66 24.24 32.79
N ALA A 155 -34.06 25.16 32.04
CA ALA A 155 -34.16 26.59 32.22
C ALA A 155 -35.60 27.10 32.38
N SER A 156 -35.87 27.76 33.50
CA SER A 156 -36.80 28.89 33.51
C SER A 156 -35.95 30.16 33.61
N GLU A 157 -35.93 30.93 32.52
CA GLU A 157 -35.45 32.31 32.54
C GLU A 157 -36.56 33.24 33.01
N SER A 158 -36.21 33.97 34.07
CA SER A 158 -36.55 35.36 34.40
C SER A 158 -37.81 35.98 33.80
N GLY A 159 -38.75 36.31 34.68
CA GLY A 159 -39.65 37.44 34.44
C GLY A 159 -40.90 37.38 35.30
N GLY A 160 -40.93 38.16 36.38
CA GLY A 160 -42.17 38.46 37.09
C GLY A 160 -42.28 37.81 38.46
N THR A 161 -42.11 38.67 39.46
CA THR A 161 -42.87 38.72 40.71
C THR A 161 -43.94 37.63 40.94
N VAL A 162 -44.01 37.15 42.19
CA VAL A 162 -45.25 36.84 42.97
C VAL A 162 -45.27 35.45 43.65
N GLN A 163 -45.24 35.52 44.99
CA GLN A 163 -45.97 34.76 46.02
C GLN A 163 -46.01 33.21 46.08
N LYS A 164 -45.51 32.72 47.23
CA LYS A 164 -46.15 31.85 48.26
C LYS A 164 -47.08 30.68 47.82
N ARG A 165 -46.51 29.46 47.95
CA ARG A 165 -47.07 28.16 48.45
C ARG A 165 -48.48 27.71 48.01
N ARG A 166 -48.56 26.55 47.32
CA ARG A 166 -49.15 25.25 47.77
C ARG A 166 -49.50 24.33 46.57
N ARG A 167 -48.92 23.12 46.52
CA ARG A 167 -49.52 21.78 46.19
C ARG A 167 -48.39 20.74 46.03
N SER A 168 -48.48 19.61 46.73
CA SER A 168 -47.37 18.66 47.00
C SER A 168 -47.50 17.29 46.32
N GLY A 169 -48.43 17.13 45.36
CA GLY A 169 -48.60 15.86 44.61
C GLY A 169 -47.85 15.87 43.28
N GLU A 170 -48.13 16.89 42.47
CA GLU A 170 -47.58 17.06 41.11
C GLU A 170 -46.05 17.20 41.08
N MET A 171 -45.45 17.79 42.12
CA MET A 171 -43.98 17.86 42.22
C MET A 171 -43.33 16.52 42.60
N MET A 172 -44.01 15.66 43.36
CA MET A 172 -43.48 14.33 43.69
C MET A 172 -43.56 13.39 42.48
N GLU A 173 -44.66 13.47 41.72
CA GLU A 173 -44.87 12.71 40.50
C GLU A 173 -43.85 13.10 39.43
N TRP A 174 -43.60 14.40 39.24
CA TRP A 174 -42.55 14.91 38.36
C TRP A 174 -41.13 14.50 38.80
N LEU A 175 -40.87 14.42 40.10
CA LEU A 175 -39.58 13.93 40.61
C LEU A 175 -39.39 12.43 40.37
N GLN A 176 -40.45 11.63 40.46
CA GLN A 176 -40.41 10.19 40.17
C GLN A 176 -40.23 9.94 38.68
N GLU A 177 -41.03 10.59 37.83
CA GLU A 177 -40.95 10.51 36.37
C GLU A 177 -39.55 10.90 35.85
N ARG A 178 -38.94 11.90 36.48
CA ARG A 178 -37.59 12.34 36.14
C ARG A 178 -36.48 11.37 36.58
N ILE A 179 -36.68 10.65 37.69
CA ILE A 179 -35.77 9.57 38.12
C ILE A 179 -35.91 8.36 37.18
N GLU A 180 -37.14 8.04 36.76
CA GLU A 180 -37.42 6.99 35.78
C GLU A 180 -36.75 7.29 34.44
N LEU A 181 -36.90 8.52 33.92
CA LEU A 181 -36.25 8.95 32.68
C LEU A 181 -34.71 8.93 32.78
N GLU A 182 -34.13 9.36 33.89
CA GLU A 182 -32.67 9.30 34.08
C GLU A 182 -32.16 7.84 34.15
N LYS A 183 -32.98 6.93 34.66
CA LYS A 183 -32.68 5.50 34.72
C LYS A 183 -32.79 4.88 33.33
N GLU A 184 -33.86 5.15 32.58
CA GLU A 184 -34.02 4.72 31.18
C GLU A 184 -32.88 5.23 30.30
N GLU A 185 -32.50 6.50 30.41
CA GLU A 185 -31.41 7.07 29.61
C GLU A 185 -30.04 6.40 29.92
N LYS A 186 -29.81 6.03 31.19
CA LYS A 186 -28.63 5.25 31.58
C LYS A 186 -28.68 3.82 31.06
N GLU A 187 -29.84 3.19 31.06
CA GLU A 187 -30.03 1.84 30.52
C GLU A 187 -29.83 1.82 29.01
N VAL A 188 -30.43 2.75 28.26
CA VAL A 188 -30.23 2.92 26.81
C VAL A 188 -28.75 3.14 26.46
N LYS A 189 -28.07 4.01 27.21
CA LYS A 189 -26.64 4.26 26.98
C LYS A 189 -25.75 3.05 27.29
N GLN A 190 -26.19 2.15 28.19
CA GLN A 190 -25.49 0.90 28.44
C GLN A 190 -25.79 -0.15 27.37
N THR A 191 -27.02 -0.23 26.86
CA THR A 191 -27.39 -1.15 25.78
C THR A 191 -26.71 -0.77 24.48
N GLU A 192 -26.72 0.51 24.09
CA GLU A 192 -26.01 1.01 22.89
C GLU A 192 -24.51 0.70 22.93
N LYS A 193 -23.88 0.82 24.10
CA LYS A 193 -22.45 0.44 24.29
C LYS A 193 -22.22 -1.06 24.12
N ARG A 194 -23.15 -1.90 24.57
CA ARG A 194 -23.08 -3.36 24.40
C ARG A 194 -23.28 -3.74 22.94
N GLU A 195 -24.28 -3.17 22.29
CA GLU A 195 -24.58 -3.39 20.86
C GLU A 195 -23.42 -2.93 19.99
N HIS A 196 -22.79 -1.80 20.30
CA HIS A 196 -21.62 -1.34 19.54
C HIS A 196 -20.42 -2.32 19.67
N MET A 197 -20.19 -2.86 20.88
CA MET A 197 -19.15 -3.86 21.08
C MET A 197 -19.47 -5.18 20.34
N GLU A 198 -20.73 -5.61 20.35
CA GLU A 198 -21.18 -6.80 19.63
C GLU A 198 -21.09 -6.61 18.12
N ALA A 199 -21.46 -5.44 17.59
CA ALA A 199 -21.30 -5.10 16.18
C ALA A 199 -19.82 -5.14 15.74
N GLN A 200 -18.91 -4.62 16.57
CA GLN A 200 -17.47 -4.73 16.31
C GLN A 200 -16.98 -6.18 16.34
N ARG A 201 -17.47 -7.00 17.28
CA ARG A 201 -17.15 -8.44 17.31
C ARG A 201 -17.67 -9.17 16.07
N MET A 202 -18.89 -8.86 15.64
CA MET A 202 -19.48 -9.44 14.44
C MET A 202 -18.68 -9.06 13.19
N GLN A 203 -18.30 -7.79 13.02
CA GLN A 203 -17.43 -7.38 11.92
C GLN A 203 -16.07 -8.09 11.97
N HIS A 204 -15.47 -8.25 13.15
CA HIS A 204 -14.20 -8.96 13.28
C HIS A 204 -14.31 -10.44 12.91
N LEU A 205 -15.39 -11.11 13.33
CA LEU A 205 -15.69 -12.49 12.96
C LEU A 205 -15.96 -12.63 11.45
N GLU A 206 -16.65 -11.68 10.85
CA GLU A 206 -16.90 -11.64 9.41
C GLU A 206 -15.59 -11.51 8.62
N ILE A 207 -14.69 -10.61 9.04
CA ILE A 207 -13.35 -10.46 8.44
C ILE A 207 -12.55 -11.77 8.55
N LEU A 208 -12.58 -12.43 9.72
CA LEU A 208 -11.93 -13.73 9.91
C LEU A 208 -12.51 -14.81 8.99
N GLN A 209 -13.82 -14.83 8.80
CA GLN A 209 -14.50 -15.77 7.92
C GLN A 209 -14.14 -15.53 6.45
N VAL A 210 -14.15 -14.27 6.00
CA VAL A 210 -13.73 -13.90 4.64
C VAL A 210 -12.28 -14.31 4.42
N MET A 211 -11.38 -14.00 5.36
CA MET A 211 -9.97 -14.39 5.25
C MET A 211 -9.79 -15.91 5.14
N GLN A 212 -10.56 -16.70 5.92
CA GLN A 212 -10.54 -18.16 5.82
C GLN A 212 -11.04 -18.63 4.45
N GLN A 213 -12.14 -18.08 3.94
CA GLN A 213 -12.66 -18.40 2.60
C GLN A 213 -11.64 -18.05 1.51
N THR A 214 -11.03 -16.86 1.58
CA THR A 214 -10.01 -16.44 0.62
C THR A 214 -8.80 -17.37 0.65
N GLN A 215 -8.35 -17.79 1.84
CA GLN A 215 -7.26 -18.77 1.96
C GLN A 215 -7.63 -20.13 1.36
N GLN A 216 -8.87 -20.60 1.57
CA GLN A 216 -9.35 -21.85 0.97
C GLN A 216 -9.45 -21.76 -0.56
N GLN A 217 -9.96 -20.64 -1.10
CA GLN A 217 -10.03 -20.40 -2.54
C GLN A 217 -8.63 -20.36 -3.16
N PHE A 218 -7.69 -19.65 -2.53
CA PHE A 218 -6.30 -19.60 -2.97
C PHE A 218 -5.65 -20.98 -2.92
N GLY A 219 -5.86 -21.74 -1.85
CA GLY A 219 -5.38 -23.12 -1.72
C GLY A 219 -5.96 -24.05 -2.79
N MET A 220 -7.23 -23.87 -3.16
CA MET A 220 -7.86 -24.63 -4.24
C MET A 220 -7.27 -24.27 -5.60
N GLN A 221 -7.02 -22.99 -5.87
CA GLN A 221 -6.39 -22.51 -7.10
C GLN A 221 -4.94 -23.03 -7.23
N MET A 222 -4.18 -23.02 -6.13
CA MET A 222 -2.84 -23.60 -6.06
C MET A 222 -2.85 -25.10 -6.36
N LYS A 223 -3.75 -25.88 -5.75
CA LYS A 223 -3.88 -27.31 -6.05
C LYS A 223 -4.26 -27.58 -7.50
N LEU A 224 -5.15 -26.76 -8.07
CA LEU A 224 -5.54 -26.88 -9.47
C LEU A 224 -4.34 -26.61 -10.40
N SER A 225 -3.54 -25.59 -10.08
CA SER A 225 -2.32 -25.26 -10.80
C SER A 225 -1.26 -26.36 -10.70
N GLU A 226 -1.06 -26.91 -9.50
CA GLU A 226 -0.14 -28.02 -9.26
C GLU A 226 -0.56 -29.28 -10.04
N GLN A 227 -1.85 -29.60 -10.04
CA GLN A 227 -2.39 -30.71 -10.83
C GLN A 227 -2.18 -30.49 -12.34
N TYR A 228 -2.39 -29.26 -12.84
CA TYR A 228 -2.16 -28.92 -14.24
C TYR A 228 -0.68 -29.11 -14.62
N LEU A 229 0.23 -28.62 -13.77
CA LEU A 229 1.68 -28.76 -13.99
C LEU A 229 2.12 -30.23 -13.94
N GLN A 230 1.58 -31.01 -13.00
CA GLN A 230 1.84 -32.44 -12.88
C GLN A 230 1.35 -33.21 -14.11
N GLN A 231 0.17 -32.86 -14.64
CA GLN A 231 -0.37 -33.46 -15.86
C GLN A 231 0.51 -33.12 -17.08
N GLN A 232 0.99 -31.88 -17.18
CA GLN A 232 1.90 -31.46 -18.25
C GLN A 232 3.23 -32.22 -18.21
N MET A 233 3.83 -32.36 -17.02
CA MET A 233 5.04 -33.17 -16.79
C MET A 233 4.82 -34.63 -17.19
N GLN A 234 3.69 -35.22 -16.82
CA GLN A 234 3.37 -36.62 -17.15
C GLN A 234 3.22 -36.83 -18.66
N GLN A 235 2.58 -35.89 -19.37
CA GLN A 235 2.49 -35.91 -20.84
C GLN A 235 3.87 -35.84 -21.50
N GLN A 236 4.74 -34.94 -21.03
CA GLN A 236 6.09 -34.79 -21.57
C GLN A 236 6.92 -36.06 -21.35
N GLN A 237 6.80 -36.69 -20.17
CA GLN A 237 7.48 -37.95 -19.88
C GLN A 237 6.98 -39.10 -20.77
N GLN A 238 5.67 -39.17 -21.03
CA GLN A 238 5.10 -40.16 -21.96
C GLN A 238 5.61 -39.98 -23.39
N GLN A 239 5.67 -38.74 -23.89
CA GLN A 239 6.26 -38.46 -25.21
C GLN A 239 7.72 -38.90 -25.28
N GLN A 240 8.49 -38.65 -24.23
CA GLN A 240 9.91 -39.03 -24.18
C GLN A 240 10.08 -40.56 -24.18
N GLN A 241 9.23 -41.28 -23.45
CA GLN A 241 9.20 -42.75 -23.49
C GLN A 241 8.80 -43.28 -24.88
N GLN A 242 7.81 -42.69 -25.53
CA GLN A 242 7.43 -43.08 -26.89
C GLN A 242 8.59 -42.88 -27.87
N GLN A 243 9.28 -41.74 -27.82
CA GLN A 243 10.46 -41.51 -28.66
C GLN A 243 11.58 -42.53 -28.39
N GLN A 244 11.82 -42.91 -27.13
CA GLN A 244 12.79 -43.97 -26.81
C GLN A 244 12.36 -45.35 -27.35
N GLN A 245 11.08 -45.69 -27.26
CA GLN A 245 10.55 -46.94 -27.82
C GLN A 245 10.64 -46.95 -29.36
N GLU A 246 10.26 -45.86 -30.02
CA GLU A 246 10.38 -45.71 -31.47
C GLU A 246 11.85 -45.79 -31.91
N PHE A 247 12.76 -45.14 -31.18
CA PHE A 247 14.19 -45.23 -31.44
C PHE A 247 14.72 -46.66 -31.24
N GLY A 248 14.30 -47.35 -30.17
CA GLY A 248 14.65 -48.75 -29.92
C GLY A 248 14.13 -49.68 -31.01
N PHE A 249 12.90 -49.48 -31.46
CA PHE A 249 12.31 -50.24 -32.57
C PHE A 249 13.03 -49.96 -33.89
N MET A 250 13.38 -48.70 -34.16
CA MET A 250 14.17 -48.30 -35.31
C MET A 250 15.57 -48.93 -35.28
N GLN A 251 16.22 -48.95 -34.12
CA GLN A 251 17.52 -49.58 -33.94
C GLN A 251 17.45 -51.09 -34.19
N GLN A 252 16.43 -51.78 -33.68
CA GLN A 252 16.20 -53.21 -33.98
C GLN A 252 15.98 -53.46 -35.47
N ARG A 253 15.17 -52.63 -36.14
CA ARG A 253 14.99 -52.72 -37.60
C ARG A 253 16.31 -52.53 -38.34
N MET A 254 17.12 -51.57 -37.91
CA MET A 254 18.44 -51.30 -38.51
C MET A 254 19.39 -52.50 -38.35
N ILE A 255 19.43 -53.11 -37.15
CA ILE A 255 20.22 -54.31 -36.88
C ILE A 255 19.75 -55.49 -37.74
N ALA A 256 18.44 -55.71 -37.88
CA ALA A 256 17.89 -56.78 -38.72
C ALA A 256 18.26 -56.59 -40.20
N LEU A 257 18.23 -55.36 -40.70
CA LEU A 257 18.62 -55.02 -42.07
C LEU A 257 20.12 -55.26 -42.32
N ILE A 258 20.98 -54.86 -41.37
CA ILE A 258 22.42 -55.12 -41.42
C ILE A 258 22.70 -56.63 -41.39
N GLN A 259 22.00 -57.37 -40.52
CA GLN A 259 22.14 -58.81 -40.42
C GLN A 259 21.70 -59.52 -41.72
N GLN A 260 20.57 -59.09 -42.30
CA GLN A 260 20.11 -59.59 -43.60
C GLN A 260 21.14 -59.32 -44.70
N GLN A 261 21.69 -58.10 -44.75
CA GLN A 261 22.72 -57.74 -45.72
C GLN A 261 23.99 -58.59 -45.53
N GLN A 262 24.42 -58.81 -44.28
CA GLN A 262 25.55 -59.70 -43.98
C GLN A 262 25.31 -61.13 -44.48
N GLN A 263 24.13 -61.69 -44.22
CA GLN A 263 23.79 -63.04 -44.69
C GLN A 263 23.79 -63.14 -46.22
N GLN A 264 23.25 -62.15 -46.93
CA GLN A 264 23.31 -62.11 -48.38
C GLN A 264 24.75 -62.04 -48.90
N THR A 265 25.60 -61.25 -48.24
CA THR A 265 27.01 -61.09 -48.62
C THR A 265 27.80 -62.39 -48.40
N GLN A 266 27.55 -63.11 -47.29
CA GLN A 266 28.15 -64.42 -47.02
C GLN A 266 27.67 -65.49 -48.02
N LEU A 267 26.38 -65.50 -48.39
CA LEU A 267 25.86 -66.40 -49.42
C LEU A 267 26.53 -66.16 -50.77
N LEU A 268 26.67 -64.90 -51.19
CA LEU A 268 27.40 -64.55 -52.40
C LEU A 268 28.87 -65.00 -52.34
N ALA A 269 29.57 -64.74 -51.24
CA ALA A 269 30.96 -65.17 -51.05
C ALA A 269 31.13 -66.71 -51.14
N ASN A 270 30.22 -67.47 -50.52
CA ASN A 270 30.22 -68.94 -50.59
C ASN A 270 29.93 -69.48 -52.00
N ILE A 271 29.09 -68.81 -52.78
CA ILE A 271 28.83 -69.17 -54.19
C ILE A 271 30.06 -68.92 -55.05
N PHE A 272 30.81 -67.84 -54.79
CA PHE A 272 32.08 -67.56 -55.48
C PHE A 272 33.19 -68.54 -55.09
N GLN A 273 33.27 -68.99 -53.84
CA GLN A 273 34.25 -69.99 -53.40
C GLN A 273 34.00 -71.41 -53.95
N LYS A 274 32.77 -71.76 -54.33
CA LYS A 274 32.42 -73.08 -54.89
C LYS A 274 32.61 -73.19 -56.42
N LYS A 275 33.00 -72.11 -57.09
CA LYS A 275 33.18 -72.07 -58.56
C LYS A 275 34.64 -72.02 -59.03
N PHE A 276 35.60 -72.10 -58.11
CA PHE A 276 37.02 -72.35 -58.37
C PHE A 276 37.45 -73.61 -57.62
#